data_AF-A0ABD3U7J9-F1
#
_entry.id   AF-A0ABD3U7J9-F1
#
_cell.length_a   1.000
_cell.length_b   1.000
_cell.length_c   1.000
_cell.angle_alpha   90.00
_cell.angle_beta   90.00
_cell.angle_gamma   90.00
#
_symmetry.space_group_name_H-M   'P 1'
#
loop_
_entity.id
_entity.type
_entity.pdbx_description
1 polymer ?
#
loop_
_entity_poly.entity_id
_entity_poly.type
_entity_poly.pdbx_seq_one_letter_code
_entity_poly.pdbx_strand_id
1 'polypeptide(L)'
;MQKLLVVYFLLILSFTTPPQYESLPLSTSSRWIIDESSSARVKLTCVNWAAHLEPMLPEGLDRKPLAQIAKHISSMGFNCVRLTWATYMFTRYANLTVAQSFERLGLSDSIEGISNNNPEFLNYSVVEAQRAVIEELGDEGVMVVLDNQVSQPMWCCSDNDGNGFFGDKYFDANEWLQGLDIVANRYKDTSMVVAMSMRNELRGPLQNESIWYEHIQRGATTIHNTNPNLLVIVSGLHYDLDFTFLKEKPLKLSTLKNKLVYETHRYSFSAGQTQLWLTQPFNKVCESITQDIHTKAGFLTEGENLAPLFVSEFGINQAEVNPAESLFLDCFLGYLAEMDLDWSVWALQGSYYLRDGLHGPEETYGMLDSNWSSIRNIEFHQKLQLIHHQMQDPNSNGSSYYILYHPSSGRCVNVENSEVHATDCWSFSRWKHEAGNRNPIRLMDSELCLSAGGDGTPVALSTDCTKEQSQWESLSNSKFQLANKDENGTYSCLEWDPNYSSIIQTNKCMCLEDSVNCTQRNPQTQWFKLVLANV
;
A
#
# COMPACT_ATOMS: atom_id res chain seq x y z
N MET A 1 -12.09 52.83 50.17
CA MET A 1 -13.02 52.02 49.36
C MET A 1 -12.43 51.88 47.95
N GLN A 2 -11.66 50.82 47.74
CA GLN A 2 -10.92 50.53 46.52
C GLN A 2 -11.74 49.52 45.73
N LYS A 3 -12.28 49.91 44.57
CA LYS A 3 -13.08 49.01 43.71
C LYS A 3 -12.12 48.15 42.88
N LEU A 4 -12.14 46.85 43.14
CA LEU A 4 -11.45 45.83 42.36
C LEU A 4 -12.14 45.71 40.99
N LEU A 5 -11.40 45.94 39.91
CA LEU A 5 -11.85 45.67 38.54
C LEU A 5 -11.52 44.20 38.24
N VAL A 6 -12.53 43.35 38.18
CA VAL A 6 -12.37 41.95 37.74
C VAL A 6 -12.56 41.93 36.22
N VAL A 7 -11.47 41.70 35.48
CA VAL A 7 -11.49 41.48 34.03
C VAL A 7 -11.72 39.99 33.79
N TYR A 8 -12.87 39.63 33.23
CA TYR A 8 -13.15 38.28 32.74
C TYR A 8 -12.45 38.08 31.40
N PHE A 9 -11.46 37.18 31.36
CA PHE A 9 -10.92 36.65 30.11
C PHE A 9 -11.89 35.58 29.58
N LEU A 10 -12.60 35.90 28.50
CA LEU A 10 -13.35 34.92 27.71
C LEU A 10 -12.34 34.07 26.94
N LEU A 11 -12.05 32.87 27.44
CA LEU A 11 -11.39 31.80 26.70
C LEU A 11 -12.35 31.34 25.59
N ILE A 12 -12.12 31.81 24.37
CA ILE A 12 -12.74 31.24 23.17
C ILE A 12 -12.07 29.87 22.96
N LEU A 13 -12.69 28.82 23.47
CA LEU A 13 -12.41 27.45 23.05
C LEU A 13 -12.86 27.33 21.61
N SER A 14 -11.91 27.49 20.68
CA SER A 14 -12.07 27.07 19.30
C SER A 14 -12.25 25.56 19.32
N PHE A 15 -13.50 25.09 19.32
CA PHE A 15 -13.80 23.73 18.92
C PHE A 15 -13.44 23.63 17.44
N THR A 16 -12.22 23.19 17.14
CA THR A 16 -11.94 22.59 15.84
C THR A 16 -12.81 21.35 15.79
N THR A 17 -13.95 21.46 15.09
CA THR A 17 -14.64 20.26 14.59
C THR A 17 -13.58 19.44 13.87
N PRO A 18 -13.49 18.12 14.09
CA PRO A 18 -12.69 17.26 13.23
C PRO A 18 -13.08 17.59 11.78
N PRO A 19 -12.14 17.64 10.83
CA PRO A 19 -12.51 17.74 9.42
C PRO A 19 -13.55 16.65 9.17
N GLN A 20 -14.75 17.08 8.78
CA GLN A 20 -15.78 16.19 8.31
C GLN A 20 -15.18 15.58 7.03
N TYR A 21 -14.69 14.35 7.12
CA TYR A 21 -14.14 13.62 5.99
C TYR A 21 -15.31 13.29 5.06
N GLU A 22 -15.77 14.27 4.29
CA GLU A 22 -16.52 13.97 3.09
C GLU A 22 -15.51 13.35 2.13
N SER A 23 -15.46 12.02 2.03
CA SER A 23 -14.96 11.39 0.82
C SER A 23 -15.97 11.68 -0.28
N LEU A 24 -15.93 12.93 -0.74
CA LEU A 24 -16.54 13.39 -1.96
C LEU A 24 -16.01 12.52 -3.11
N PRO A 25 -16.81 12.31 -4.17
CA PRO A 25 -16.47 11.32 -5.19
C PRO A 25 -15.02 11.52 -5.67
N LEU A 26 -14.22 10.46 -5.60
CA LEU A 26 -12.85 10.51 -6.10
C LEU A 26 -12.86 10.44 -7.63
N SER A 27 -11.89 11.09 -8.25
CA SER A 27 -11.69 11.11 -9.70
C SER A 27 -10.23 10.81 -10.01
N THR A 28 -9.89 10.75 -11.30
CA THR A 28 -8.52 10.50 -11.76
C THR A 28 -8.02 11.62 -12.66
N SER A 29 -6.75 11.96 -12.51
CA SER A 29 -6.06 12.92 -13.36
C SER A 29 -4.64 12.44 -13.61
N SER A 30 -4.31 12.16 -14.87
CA SER A 30 -3.04 11.51 -15.22
C SER A 30 -2.87 10.20 -14.42
N ARG A 31 -1.76 10.03 -13.70
CA ARG A 31 -1.48 8.87 -12.85
C ARG A 31 -2.03 8.98 -11.42
N TRP A 32 -2.79 10.02 -11.10
CA TRP A 32 -3.18 10.34 -9.73
C TRP A 32 -4.67 10.13 -9.48
N ILE A 33 -4.99 9.59 -8.30
CA ILE A 33 -6.31 9.71 -7.70
C ILE A 33 -6.42 11.09 -7.06
N ILE A 34 -7.52 11.79 -7.34
CA ILE A 34 -7.77 13.15 -6.86
C ILE A 34 -9.18 13.23 -6.25
N ASP A 35 -9.36 14.19 -5.34
CA ASP A 35 -10.70 14.63 -4.97
C ASP A 35 -11.33 15.38 -6.15
N GLU A 36 -12.55 15.01 -6.56
CA GLU A 36 -13.19 15.60 -7.74
C GLU A 36 -13.49 17.09 -7.57
N SER A 37 -13.72 17.56 -6.34
CA SER A 37 -14.12 18.94 -6.07
C SER A 37 -12.94 19.92 -6.04
N SER A 38 -11.86 19.54 -5.36
CA SER A 38 -10.68 20.37 -5.12
C SER A 38 -9.54 20.08 -6.10
N SER A 39 -9.60 18.94 -6.79
CA SER A 39 -8.49 18.38 -7.57
C SER A 39 -7.21 18.09 -6.76
N ALA A 40 -7.25 18.19 -5.43
CA ALA A 40 -6.13 17.79 -4.59
C ALA A 40 -5.90 16.28 -4.74
N ARG A 41 -4.64 15.85 -4.72
CA ARG A 41 -4.37 14.41 -4.75
C ARG A 41 -4.88 13.76 -3.47
N VAL A 42 -5.42 12.55 -3.62
CA VAL A 42 -5.78 11.66 -2.52
C VAL A 42 -4.96 10.40 -2.66
N LYS A 43 -4.01 10.19 -1.74
CA LYS A 43 -3.26 8.94 -1.67
C LYS A 43 -4.02 7.88 -0.89
N LEU A 44 -4.24 6.71 -1.49
CA LEU A 44 -4.81 5.55 -0.81
C LEU A 44 -3.68 4.76 -0.12
N THR A 45 -3.80 4.64 1.21
CA THR A 45 -2.89 3.89 2.08
C THR A 45 -3.72 2.91 2.89
N CYS A 46 -3.97 1.74 2.29
CA CYS A 46 -4.99 0.82 2.77
C CYS A 46 -4.41 -0.39 3.48
N VAL A 47 -5.31 -1.11 4.14
CA VAL A 47 -5.10 -2.48 4.58
C VAL A 47 -6.21 -3.37 4.01
N ASN A 48 -5.86 -4.58 3.57
CA ASN A 48 -6.84 -5.56 3.11
C ASN A 48 -7.56 -6.20 4.31
N TRP A 49 -8.89 -6.25 4.30
CA TRP A 49 -9.67 -6.96 5.32
C TRP A 49 -10.49 -8.07 4.68
N ALA A 50 -10.17 -9.31 5.06
CA ALA A 50 -10.88 -10.49 4.57
C ALA A 50 -12.33 -10.51 5.07
N ALA A 51 -13.28 -10.65 4.14
CA ALA A 51 -14.71 -10.90 4.40
C ALA A 51 -15.36 -11.76 3.30
N HIS A 52 -14.58 -12.25 2.34
CA HIS A 52 -15.04 -13.06 1.21
C HIS A 52 -15.09 -14.57 1.48
N LEU A 53 -14.53 -15.04 2.60
CA LEU A 53 -14.47 -16.47 2.95
C LEU A 53 -15.86 -17.04 3.26
N GLU A 54 -15.94 -18.35 3.46
CA GLU A 54 -17.20 -19.09 3.71
C GLU A 54 -18.15 -18.46 4.74
N PRO A 55 -17.68 -17.91 5.87
CA PRO A 55 -18.57 -17.26 6.83
C PRO A 55 -19.26 -16.00 6.27
N MET A 56 -18.66 -15.34 5.27
CA MET A 56 -19.10 -14.09 4.64
C MET A 56 -19.29 -12.94 5.64
N LEU A 57 -18.38 -12.87 6.61
CA LEU A 57 -18.31 -11.83 7.63
C LEU A 57 -16.85 -11.34 7.71
N PRO A 58 -16.59 -10.03 7.83
CA PRO A 58 -15.24 -9.53 8.06
C PRO A 58 -14.60 -10.18 9.29
N GLU A 59 -13.37 -10.69 9.14
CA GLU A 59 -12.68 -11.44 10.19
C GLU A 59 -12.53 -10.61 11.49
N GLY A 60 -12.51 -11.26 12.65
CA GLY A 60 -12.17 -10.63 13.94
C GLY A 60 -13.31 -10.09 14.78
N LEU A 61 -14.56 -10.05 14.27
CA LEU A 61 -15.74 -9.63 15.05
C LEU A 61 -16.11 -10.60 16.18
N ASP A 62 -15.54 -11.82 16.23
CA ASP A 62 -15.62 -12.70 17.39
C ASP A 62 -14.57 -12.36 18.47
N ARG A 63 -13.56 -11.55 18.14
CA ARG A 63 -12.44 -11.20 19.02
C ARG A 63 -12.57 -9.83 19.65
N LYS A 64 -13.06 -8.83 18.89
CA LYS A 64 -13.12 -7.43 19.33
C LYS A 64 -14.41 -6.74 18.86
N PRO A 65 -14.90 -5.74 19.60
CA PRO A 65 -15.95 -4.86 19.12
C PRO A 65 -15.52 -4.16 17.82
N LEU A 66 -16.44 -4.04 16.87
CA LEU A 66 -16.20 -3.44 15.55
C LEU A 66 -15.57 -2.04 15.65
N ALA A 67 -16.12 -1.18 16.51
CA ALA A 67 -15.59 0.17 16.77
C ALA A 67 -14.11 0.17 17.21
N GLN A 68 -13.69 -0.85 17.98
CA GLN A 68 -12.28 -0.96 18.38
C GLN A 68 -11.41 -1.37 17.20
N ILE A 69 -11.89 -2.25 16.31
CA ILE A 69 -11.16 -2.65 15.11
C ILE A 69 -11.01 -1.44 14.16
N ALA A 70 -12.11 -0.75 13.86
CA ALA A 70 -12.12 0.43 12.98
C ALA A 70 -11.17 1.53 13.50
N LYS A 71 -11.23 1.84 14.79
CA LYS A 71 -10.32 2.78 15.44
C LYS A 71 -8.86 2.32 15.44
N HIS A 72 -8.61 1.01 15.56
CA HIS A 72 -7.24 0.49 15.50
C HIS A 72 -6.66 0.68 14.09
N ILE A 73 -7.46 0.45 13.03
CA ILE A 73 -7.08 0.70 11.64
C ILE A 73 -6.66 2.16 11.44
N SER A 74 -7.50 3.11 11.85
CA SER A 74 -7.19 4.54 11.72
C SER A 74 -5.96 4.95 12.55
N SER A 75 -5.79 4.38 13.75
CA SER A 75 -4.62 4.64 14.61
C SER A 75 -3.30 4.11 14.06
N MET A 76 -3.33 3.09 13.19
CA MET A 76 -2.16 2.60 12.46
C MET A 76 -1.79 3.53 11.29
N GLY A 77 -2.60 4.54 10.98
CA GLY A 77 -2.36 5.51 9.91
C GLY A 77 -2.96 5.12 8.56
N PHE A 78 -3.72 4.01 8.49
CA PHE A 78 -4.45 3.66 7.28
C PHE A 78 -5.65 4.60 7.09
N ASN A 79 -5.81 5.10 5.87
CA ASN A 79 -6.95 5.94 5.50
C ASN A 79 -7.99 5.20 4.65
N CYS A 80 -7.75 3.92 4.36
CA CYS A 80 -8.69 3.06 3.66
C CYS A 80 -8.59 1.59 4.05
N VAL A 81 -9.66 0.85 3.78
CA VAL A 81 -9.70 -0.61 3.82
C VAL A 81 -10.08 -1.14 2.45
N ARG A 82 -9.29 -2.07 1.91
CA ARG A 82 -9.73 -2.92 0.79
C ARG A 82 -10.54 -4.08 1.37
N LEU A 83 -11.86 -3.94 1.37
CA LEU A 83 -12.80 -4.88 1.98
C LEU A 83 -13.27 -5.89 0.93
N THR A 84 -12.85 -7.13 1.14
CA THR A 84 -13.05 -8.21 0.17
C THR A 84 -14.45 -8.79 0.28
N TRP A 85 -15.05 -9.25 -0.81
CA TRP A 85 -16.38 -9.88 -0.81
C TRP A 85 -16.53 -10.93 -1.91
N ALA A 86 -17.45 -11.86 -1.70
CA ALA A 86 -17.74 -12.92 -2.68
C ALA A 86 -19.03 -12.62 -3.47
N THR A 87 -19.07 -12.91 -4.77
CA THR A 87 -20.27 -12.69 -5.60
C THR A 87 -21.52 -13.35 -5.00
N TYR A 88 -21.40 -14.60 -4.53
CA TYR A 88 -22.55 -15.34 -3.99
C TYR A 88 -23.09 -14.77 -2.68
N MET A 89 -22.30 -13.99 -1.94
CA MET A 89 -22.78 -13.26 -0.76
C MET A 89 -24.01 -12.40 -1.12
N PHE A 90 -24.00 -11.78 -2.30
CA PHE A 90 -25.07 -10.91 -2.79
C PHE A 90 -26.08 -11.63 -3.67
N THR A 91 -25.64 -12.56 -4.51
CA THR A 91 -26.53 -13.18 -5.51
C THR A 91 -27.28 -14.41 -4.99
N ARG A 92 -26.73 -15.11 -3.98
CA ARG A 92 -27.28 -16.39 -3.49
C ARG A 92 -27.54 -16.42 -1.99
N TYR A 93 -26.75 -15.70 -1.20
CA TYR A 93 -26.76 -15.76 0.26
C TYR A 93 -27.19 -14.46 0.94
N ALA A 94 -27.75 -13.49 0.20
CA ALA A 94 -28.05 -12.16 0.73
C ALA A 94 -28.97 -12.15 1.96
N ASN A 95 -29.82 -13.17 2.13
CA ASN A 95 -30.74 -13.30 3.25
C ASN A 95 -30.24 -14.25 4.35
N LEU A 96 -29.04 -14.84 4.19
CA LEU A 96 -28.44 -15.69 5.20
C LEU A 96 -28.00 -14.82 6.38
N THR A 97 -28.49 -15.11 7.57
CA THR A 97 -28.01 -14.42 8.79
C THR A 97 -26.60 -14.87 9.14
N VAL A 98 -25.84 -14.02 9.83
CA VAL A 98 -24.53 -14.37 10.36
C VAL A 98 -24.63 -15.61 11.26
N ALA A 99 -25.61 -15.66 12.16
CA ALA A 99 -25.82 -16.84 13.00
C ALA A 99 -26.01 -18.12 12.16
N GLN A 100 -26.88 -18.10 11.14
CA GLN A 100 -27.11 -19.26 10.28
C GLN A 100 -25.87 -19.64 9.45
N SER A 101 -25.09 -18.66 9.00
CA SER A 101 -23.83 -18.89 8.27
C SER A 101 -22.85 -19.66 9.16
N PHE A 102 -22.65 -19.17 10.38
CA PHE A 102 -21.70 -19.75 11.34
C PHE A 102 -22.16 -21.11 11.88
N GLU A 103 -23.47 -21.29 12.15
CA GLU A 103 -24.03 -22.56 12.61
C GLU A 103 -23.82 -23.68 11.60
N ARG A 104 -24.00 -23.40 10.30
CA ARG A 104 -23.79 -24.37 9.21
C ARG A 104 -22.34 -24.82 9.08
N LEU A 105 -21.41 -23.95 9.48
CA LEU A 105 -19.97 -24.19 9.45
C LEU A 105 -19.45 -24.79 10.77
N GLY A 106 -20.31 -24.96 11.79
CA GLY A 106 -19.90 -25.49 13.10
C GLY A 106 -19.07 -24.52 13.94
N LEU A 107 -19.19 -23.21 13.69
CA LEU A 107 -18.38 -22.16 14.33
C LEU A 107 -18.96 -21.71 15.67
N SER A 108 -19.27 -22.64 16.59
CA SER A 108 -19.89 -22.32 17.89
C SER A 108 -19.07 -21.34 18.72
N ASP A 109 -17.75 -21.49 18.74
CA ASP A 109 -16.85 -20.65 19.54
C ASP A 109 -16.84 -19.20 19.00
N SER A 110 -16.88 -19.03 17.68
CA SER A 110 -16.99 -17.71 17.07
C SER A 110 -18.38 -17.09 17.24
N ILE A 111 -19.46 -17.88 17.27
CA ILE A 111 -20.80 -17.38 17.63
C ILE A 111 -20.79 -16.82 19.06
N GLU A 112 -20.21 -17.53 20.02
CA GLU A 112 -20.05 -17.04 21.39
C GLU A 112 -19.20 -15.75 21.42
N GLY A 113 -18.09 -15.73 20.70
CA GLY A 113 -17.24 -14.54 20.57
C GLY A 113 -17.98 -13.33 19.99
N ILE A 114 -18.77 -13.51 18.93
CA ILE A 114 -19.60 -12.45 18.34
C ILE A 114 -20.67 -12.02 19.33
N SER A 115 -21.34 -12.96 20.02
CA SER A 115 -22.33 -12.63 21.04
C SER A 115 -21.77 -11.78 22.18
N ASN A 116 -20.47 -11.93 22.49
CA ASN A 116 -19.81 -11.17 23.55
C ASN A 116 -19.33 -9.80 23.08
N ASN A 117 -18.91 -9.67 21.82
CA ASN A 117 -18.27 -8.46 21.31
C ASN A 117 -19.18 -7.58 20.45
N ASN A 118 -20.06 -8.19 19.65
CA ASN A 118 -20.90 -7.55 18.62
C ASN A 118 -22.27 -8.30 18.51
N PRO A 119 -23.06 -8.41 19.59
CA PRO A 119 -24.22 -9.31 19.66
C PRO A 119 -25.26 -9.11 18.56
N GLU A 120 -25.47 -7.88 18.11
CA GLU A 120 -26.40 -7.52 17.05
C GLU A 120 -26.07 -8.17 15.70
N PHE A 121 -24.78 -8.44 15.43
CA PHE A 121 -24.32 -9.01 14.16
C PHE A 121 -24.92 -10.39 13.90
N LEU A 122 -25.20 -11.17 14.95
CA LEU A 122 -25.82 -12.50 14.80
C LEU A 122 -27.19 -12.44 14.10
N ASN A 123 -27.92 -11.33 14.26
CA ASN A 123 -29.23 -11.13 13.66
C ASN A 123 -29.19 -10.48 12.27
N TYR A 124 -28.07 -9.86 11.90
CA TYR A 124 -27.90 -9.30 10.57
C TYR A 124 -27.79 -10.41 9.53
N SER A 125 -28.35 -10.16 8.35
CA SER A 125 -27.89 -10.85 7.15
C SER A 125 -26.40 -10.56 6.92
N VAL A 126 -25.70 -11.46 6.22
CA VAL A 126 -24.28 -11.24 5.86
C VAL A 126 -24.08 -9.92 5.10
N VAL A 127 -25.05 -9.52 4.27
CA VAL A 127 -25.03 -8.25 3.54
C VAL A 127 -25.25 -7.03 4.44
N GLU A 128 -26.15 -7.11 5.42
CA GLU A 128 -26.35 -6.05 6.41
C GLU A 128 -25.14 -5.93 7.35
N ALA A 129 -24.51 -7.05 7.72
CA ALA A 129 -23.30 -7.06 8.51
C ALA A 129 -22.15 -6.33 7.80
N GLN A 130 -21.94 -6.58 6.49
CA GLN A 130 -20.95 -5.83 5.72
C GLN A 130 -21.24 -4.33 5.71
N ARG A 131 -22.50 -3.94 5.52
CA ARG A 131 -22.90 -2.54 5.58
C ARG A 131 -22.57 -1.91 6.93
N ALA A 132 -22.88 -2.59 8.04
CA ALA A 132 -22.56 -2.10 9.39
C ALA A 132 -21.05 -1.90 9.59
N VAL A 133 -20.22 -2.82 9.05
CA VAL A 133 -18.75 -2.65 9.06
C VAL A 133 -18.30 -1.41 8.27
N ILE A 134 -18.87 -1.18 7.08
CA ILE A 134 -18.53 -0.02 6.25
C ILE A 134 -18.96 1.30 6.91
N GLU A 135 -20.12 1.32 7.56
CA GLU A 135 -20.61 2.48 8.30
C GLU A 135 -19.66 2.83 9.47
N GLU A 136 -19.21 1.84 10.26
CA GLU A 136 -18.23 2.10 11.33
C GLU A 136 -16.88 2.57 10.80
N LEU A 137 -16.37 1.97 9.71
CA LEU A 137 -15.13 2.44 9.08
C LEU A 137 -15.26 3.91 8.68
N GLY A 138 -16.42 4.30 8.16
CA GLY A 138 -16.73 5.68 7.84
C GLY A 138 -16.78 6.61 9.05
N ASP A 139 -17.34 6.17 10.17
CA ASP A 139 -17.36 6.95 11.42
C ASP A 139 -15.94 7.24 11.96
N GLU A 140 -14.98 6.36 11.65
CA GLU A 140 -13.55 6.51 11.96
C GLU A 140 -12.74 7.20 10.83
N GLY A 141 -13.40 7.72 9.80
CA GLY A 141 -12.76 8.46 8.69
C GLY A 141 -11.96 7.57 7.74
N VAL A 142 -12.27 6.27 7.68
CA VAL A 142 -11.58 5.29 6.84
C VAL A 142 -12.42 5.01 5.58
N MET A 143 -11.85 5.30 4.41
CA MET A 143 -12.48 5.00 3.12
C MET A 143 -12.54 3.48 2.88
N VAL A 144 -13.41 3.05 1.98
CA VAL A 144 -13.59 1.64 1.62
C VAL A 144 -13.43 1.45 0.11
N VAL A 145 -12.53 0.54 -0.24
CA VAL A 145 -12.39 -0.04 -1.57
C VAL A 145 -13.03 -1.42 -1.52
N LEU A 146 -14.16 -1.62 -2.21
CA LEU A 146 -14.83 -2.91 -2.23
C LEU A 146 -14.21 -3.82 -3.28
N ASP A 147 -13.65 -4.95 -2.86
CA ASP A 147 -12.97 -5.89 -3.75
C ASP A 147 -13.79 -7.16 -3.98
N ASN A 148 -14.18 -7.43 -5.23
CA ASN A 148 -14.77 -8.72 -5.58
C ASN A 148 -13.67 -9.79 -5.64
N GLN A 149 -13.37 -10.42 -4.50
CA GLN A 149 -12.25 -11.35 -4.41
C GLN A 149 -12.52 -12.67 -5.15
N VAL A 150 -13.72 -13.23 -4.95
CA VAL A 150 -14.10 -14.54 -5.48
C VAL A 150 -15.60 -14.59 -5.80
N SER A 151 -16.05 -15.63 -6.48
CA SER A 151 -17.48 -15.85 -6.72
C SER A 151 -18.08 -16.75 -5.65
N GLN A 152 -17.54 -17.96 -5.53
CA GLN A 152 -17.84 -18.85 -4.41
C GLN A 152 -17.00 -18.45 -3.20
N PRO A 153 -17.62 -18.21 -2.03
CA PRO A 153 -16.89 -17.97 -0.78
C PRO A 153 -15.94 -19.13 -0.46
N MET A 154 -14.64 -18.85 -0.37
CA MET A 154 -13.57 -19.79 -0.02
C MET A 154 -12.23 -19.07 0.13
N TRP A 155 -11.23 -19.75 0.67
CA TRP A 155 -9.84 -19.34 0.52
C TRP A 155 -9.33 -19.61 -0.90
N CYS A 156 -8.57 -18.67 -1.45
CA CYS A 156 -7.95 -18.72 -2.78
C CYS A 156 -6.41 -18.64 -2.60
N CYS A 157 -5.55 -18.57 -3.60
CA CYS A 157 -5.77 -18.33 -5.03
C CYS A 157 -4.86 -19.27 -5.82
N SER A 158 -5.41 -20.41 -6.28
CA SER A 158 -4.68 -21.35 -7.14
C SER A 158 -5.16 -21.25 -8.58
N ASP A 159 -4.39 -21.78 -9.53
CA ASP A 159 -4.79 -21.84 -10.94
C ASP A 159 -6.09 -22.62 -11.18
N ASN A 160 -6.53 -23.46 -10.23
CA ASN A 160 -7.63 -24.42 -10.43
C ASN A 160 -8.68 -24.40 -9.31
N ASP A 161 -8.77 -23.32 -8.53
CA ASP A 161 -9.78 -23.21 -7.47
C ASP A 161 -11.21 -22.96 -8.00
N GLY A 162 -11.35 -22.73 -9.31
CA GLY A 162 -12.63 -22.51 -9.97
C GLY A 162 -13.15 -21.07 -9.87
N ASN A 163 -12.35 -20.13 -9.39
CA ASN A 163 -12.66 -18.69 -9.31
C ASN A 163 -11.69 -17.82 -10.14
N GLY A 164 -10.70 -18.40 -10.82
CA GLY A 164 -9.58 -17.65 -11.39
C GLY A 164 -9.89 -16.82 -12.64
N PHE A 165 -10.76 -17.28 -13.54
CA PHE A 165 -11.09 -16.56 -14.77
C PHE A 165 -12.51 -16.81 -15.25
N PHE A 166 -13.00 -15.95 -16.16
CA PHE A 166 -14.33 -16.10 -16.76
C PHE A 166 -14.50 -17.48 -17.40
N GLY A 167 -15.58 -18.17 -17.03
CA GLY A 167 -15.88 -19.53 -17.49
C GLY A 167 -15.36 -20.64 -16.58
N ASP A 168 -14.61 -20.31 -15.53
CA ASP A 168 -14.32 -21.27 -14.47
C ASP A 168 -15.61 -21.72 -13.76
N LYS A 169 -15.52 -22.88 -13.10
CA LYS A 169 -16.64 -23.58 -12.47
C LYS A 169 -17.55 -22.69 -11.62
N TYR A 170 -16.97 -21.73 -10.88
CA TYR A 170 -17.71 -20.85 -10.00
C TYR A 170 -17.77 -19.41 -10.51
N PHE A 171 -17.10 -19.08 -11.61
CA PHE A 171 -17.05 -17.73 -12.17
C PHE A 171 -17.93 -17.60 -13.42
N ASP A 172 -19.24 -17.52 -13.20
CA ASP A 172 -20.20 -17.12 -14.22
C ASP A 172 -20.18 -15.59 -14.43
N ALA A 173 -19.90 -15.16 -15.65
CA ALA A 173 -19.74 -13.75 -15.96
C ALA A 173 -21.04 -12.94 -15.82
N ASN A 174 -22.22 -13.53 -16.04
CA ASN A 174 -23.48 -12.79 -15.92
C ASN A 174 -23.89 -12.63 -14.45
N GLU A 175 -23.70 -13.66 -13.63
CA GLU A 175 -23.91 -13.57 -12.18
C GLU A 175 -22.90 -12.62 -11.53
N TRP A 176 -21.65 -12.60 -12.00
CA TRP A 176 -20.67 -11.60 -11.57
C TRP A 176 -21.11 -10.17 -11.91
N LEU A 177 -21.57 -9.90 -13.14
CA LEU A 177 -22.12 -8.59 -13.51
C LEU A 177 -23.33 -8.21 -12.64
N GLN A 178 -24.19 -9.17 -12.31
CA GLN A 178 -25.30 -8.96 -11.37
C GLN A 178 -24.79 -8.60 -9.96
N GLY A 179 -23.76 -9.30 -9.47
CA GLY A 179 -23.12 -8.98 -8.19
C GLY A 179 -22.55 -7.57 -8.16
N LEU A 180 -21.81 -7.18 -9.20
CA LEU A 180 -21.27 -5.82 -9.34
C LEU A 180 -22.37 -4.75 -9.32
N ASP A 181 -23.47 -4.96 -10.06
CA ASP A 181 -24.62 -4.04 -10.07
C ASP A 181 -25.27 -3.91 -8.68
N ILE A 182 -25.51 -5.05 -8.00
CA ILE A 182 -26.10 -5.08 -6.66
C ILE A 182 -25.25 -4.31 -5.66
N VAL A 183 -23.92 -4.50 -5.68
CA VAL A 183 -22.98 -3.85 -4.76
C VAL A 183 -22.87 -2.36 -5.08
N ALA A 184 -22.66 -2.00 -6.35
CA ALA A 184 -22.57 -0.60 -6.78
C ALA A 184 -23.82 0.20 -6.40
N ASN A 185 -25.01 -0.37 -6.63
CA ASN A 185 -26.28 0.28 -6.29
C ASN A 185 -26.47 0.43 -4.77
N ARG A 186 -26.06 -0.57 -3.99
CA ARG A 186 -26.23 -0.58 -2.53
C ARG A 186 -25.52 0.57 -1.84
N TYR A 187 -24.31 0.86 -2.30
CA TYR A 187 -23.43 1.86 -1.67
C TYR A 187 -23.41 3.18 -2.45
N LYS A 188 -24.44 3.45 -3.25
CA LYS A 188 -24.55 4.67 -4.06
C LYS A 188 -24.54 5.95 -3.24
N ASP A 189 -25.16 5.89 -2.07
CA ASP A 189 -25.29 7.02 -1.14
C ASP A 189 -24.32 6.90 0.06
N THR A 190 -23.36 5.98 0.00
CA THR A 190 -22.34 5.77 1.05
C THR A 190 -21.03 6.41 0.59
N SER A 191 -20.80 7.67 0.96
CA SER A 191 -19.64 8.46 0.50
C SER A 191 -18.31 7.77 0.76
N MET A 192 -18.18 7.06 1.89
CA MET A 192 -16.95 6.35 2.28
C MET A 192 -16.60 5.17 1.38
N VAL A 193 -17.54 4.64 0.60
CA VAL A 193 -17.21 3.68 -0.46
C VAL A 193 -16.75 4.45 -1.68
N VAL A 194 -15.43 4.51 -1.87
CA VAL A 194 -14.79 5.37 -2.89
C VAL A 194 -14.46 4.63 -4.17
N ALA A 195 -14.34 3.30 -4.12
CA ALA A 195 -13.94 2.49 -5.25
C ALA A 195 -14.50 1.07 -5.19
N MET A 196 -14.61 0.44 -6.35
CA MET A 196 -14.83 -0.99 -6.48
C MET A 196 -13.73 -1.61 -7.34
N SER A 197 -13.01 -2.59 -6.78
CA SER A 197 -12.22 -3.53 -7.58
C SER A 197 -13.13 -4.63 -8.14
N MET A 198 -13.02 -4.79 -9.46
CA MET A 198 -13.93 -5.59 -10.24
C MET A 198 -13.74 -7.09 -10.05
N ARG A 199 -12.49 -7.56 -9.93
CA ARG A 199 -12.19 -8.98 -9.73
C ARG A 199 -10.73 -9.22 -9.36
N ASN A 200 -10.50 -9.76 -8.17
CA ASN A 200 -9.15 -10.13 -7.72
C ASN A 200 -8.48 -11.22 -8.59
N GLU A 201 -7.23 -10.98 -8.97
CA GLU A 201 -6.26 -11.92 -9.53
C GLU A 201 -6.80 -12.80 -10.66
N LEU A 202 -7.14 -12.20 -11.81
CA LEU A 202 -7.50 -12.99 -12.99
C LEU A 202 -6.31 -13.89 -13.38
N ARG A 203 -6.54 -15.21 -13.36
CA ARG A 203 -5.47 -16.23 -13.38
C ARG A 203 -5.93 -17.58 -13.96
N GLY A 204 -5.03 -18.55 -14.00
CA GLY A 204 -5.35 -19.91 -14.42
C GLY A 204 -5.34 -20.14 -15.93
N PRO A 205 -5.66 -21.36 -16.38
CA PRO A 205 -5.45 -21.82 -17.75
C PRO A 205 -6.44 -21.27 -18.78
N LEU A 206 -7.58 -20.71 -18.33
CA LEU A 206 -8.61 -20.15 -19.22
C LEU A 206 -8.34 -18.71 -19.65
N GLN A 207 -7.27 -18.08 -19.14
CA GLN A 207 -6.94 -16.69 -19.43
C GLN A 207 -6.85 -16.42 -20.93
N ASN A 208 -7.56 -15.38 -21.36
CA ASN A 208 -7.60 -14.95 -22.74
C ASN A 208 -7.87 -13.45 -22.81
N GLU A 209 -7.01 -12.71 -23.50
CA GLU A 209 -7.13 -11.25 -23.59
C GLU A 209 -8.47 -10.80 -24.22
N SER A 210 -8.98 -11.50 -25.23
CA SER A 210 -10.24 -11.11 -25.88
C SER A 210 -11.43 -11.25 -24.93
N ILE A 211 -11.45 -12.32 -24.14
CA ILE A 211 -12.46 -12.56 -23.09
C ILE A 211 -12.29 -11.54 -21.95
N TRP A 212 -11.05 -11.22 -21.57
CA TRP A 212 -10.74 -10.18 -20.60
C TRP A 212 -11.31 -8.83 -21.06
N TYR A 213 -11.02 -8.39 -22.29
CA TYR A 213 -11.56 -7.12 -22.81
C TYR A 213 -13.09 -7.10 -22.77
N GLU A 214 -13.75 -8.17 -23.24
CA GLU A 214 -15.20 -8.24 -23.26
C GLU A 214 -15.79 -8.02 -21.86
N HIS A 215 -15.34 -8.81 -20.88
CA HIS A 215 -15.96 -8.81 -19.56
C HIS A 215 -15.53 -7.62 -18.70
N ILE A 216 -14.28 -7.17 -18.78
CA ILE A 216 -13.80 -5.99 -18.06
C ILE A 216 -14.50 -4.72 -18.57
N GLN A 217 -14.70 -4.57 -19.88
CA GLN A 217 -15.48 -3.44 -20.41
C GLN A 217 -16.93 -3.47 -19.96
N ARG A 218 -17.55 -4.66 -19.91
CA ARG A 218 -18.91 -4.84 -19.41
C ARG A 218 -19.00 -4.53 -17.91
N GLY A 219 -18.11 -5.07 -17.09
CA GLY A 219 -18.06 -4.84 -15.64
C GLY A 219 -17.89 -3.37 -15.29
N ALA A 220 -16.93 -2.71 -15.94
CA ALA A 220 -16.67 -1.29 -15.71
C ALA A 220 -17.89 -0.43 -16.09
N THR A 221 -18.52 -0.75 -17.23
CA THR A 221 -19.73 -0.05 -17.68
C THR A 221 -20.90 -0.28 -16.72
N THR A 222 -21.08 -1.50 -16.20
CA THR A 222 -22.12 -1.81 -15.21
C THR A 222 -21.93 -0.99 -13.94
N ILE A 223 -20.73 -1.02 -13.33
CA ILE A 223 -20.46 -0.26 -12.10
C ILE A 223 -20.70 1.23 -12.34
N HIS A 224 -20.13 1.80 -13.40
CA HIS A 224 -20.20 3.23 -13.65
C HIS A 224 -21.64 3.71 -13.94
N ASN A 225 -22.43 2.96 -14.70
CA ASN A 225 -23.82 3.31 -14.97
C ASN A 225 -24.69 3.29 -13.70
N THR A 226 -24.42 2.34 -12.81
CA THR A 226 -25.18 2.16 -11.58
C THR A 226 -24.77 3.17 -10.51
N ASN A 227 -23.46 3.36 -10.33
CA ASN A 227 -22.87 4.30 -9.40
C ASN A 227 -21.67 5.05 -10.03
N PRO A 228 -21.91 6.24 -10.62
CA PRO A 228 -20.87 7.00 -11.30
C PRO A 228 -19.87 7.68 -10.36
N ASN A 229 -20.13 7.68 -9.05
CA ASN A 229 -19.26 8.31 -8.06
C ASN A 229 -18.00 7.48 -7.77
N LEU A 230 -18.07 6.16 -7.99
CA LEU A 230 -16.98 5.23 -7.69
C LEU A 230 -15.84 5.31 -8.70
N LEU A 231 -14.63 5.18 -8.20
CA LEU A 231 -13.52 4.68 -9.00
C LEU A 231 -13.77 3.21 -9.35
N VAL A 232 -13.42 2.83 -10.57
CA VAL A 232 -13.47 1.46 -11.07
C VAL A 232 -12.04 0.95 -11.20
N ILE A 233 -11.69 -0.01 -10.35
CA ILE A 233 -10.37 -0.62 -10.32
C ILE A 233 -10.37 -1.87 -11.19
N VAL A 234 -9.42 -1.93 -12.12
CA VAL A 234 -9.25 -2.98 -13.12
C VAL A 234 -8.01 -3.82 -12.81
N SER A 235 -8.23 -5.11 -12.72
CA SER A 235 -7.21 -6.11 -12.41
C SER A 235 -6.61 -6.72 -13.68
N GLY A 236 -5.35 -7.14 -13.59
CA GLY A 236 -4.54 -7.60 -14.72
C GLY A 236 -4.65 -9.10 -14.95
N LEU A 237 -3.84 -9.63 -15.87
CA LEU A 237 -3.68 -11.07 -16.02
C LEU A 237 -2.56 -11.60 -15.11
N HIS A 238 -2.52 -12.91 -14.97
CA HIS A 238 -1.50 -13.67 -14.25
C HIS A 238 -1.36 -13.22 -12.79
N TYR A 239 -2.45 -13.22 -12.02
CA TYR A 239 -2.46 -12.79 -10.60
C TYR A 239 -2.20 -11.28 -10.45
N ASP A 240 -2.83 -10.48 -11.31
CA ASP A 240 -2.67 -9.01 -11.35
C ASP A 240 -1.22 -8.57 -11.53
N LEU A 241 -0.44 -9.38 -12.26
CA LEU A 241 0.97 -9.09 -12.49
C LEU A 241 1.21 -8.41 -13.84
N ASP A 242 0.31 -8.57 -14.82
CA ASP A 242 0.58 -8.28 -16.23
C ASP A 242 -0.54 -7.49 -16.93
N PHE A 243 -0.18 -6.33 -17.48
CA PHE A 243 -0.96 -5.49 -18.39
C PHE A 243 -0.26 -5.23 -19.73
N THR A 244 0.80 -5.97 -20.07
CA THR A 244 1.61 -5.71 -21.27
C THR A 244 0.78 -5.66 -22.56
N PHE A 245 -0.30 -6.44 -22.64
CA PHE A 245 -1.25 -6.44 -23.75
C PHE A 245 -1.95 -5.09 -23.98
N LEU A 246 -2.03 -4.21 -22.98
CA LEU A 246 -2.56 -2.85 -23.12
C LEU A 246 -1.64 -1.92 -23.91
N LYS A 247 -0.35 -2.26 -24.07
CA LYS A 247 0.58 -1.49 -24.92
C LYS A 247 0.18 -1.55 -26.40
N GLU A 248 -0.32 -2.71 -26.83
CA GLU A 248 -0.78 -2.92 -28.20
C GLU A 248 -2.22 -2.42 -28.40
N LYS A 249 -3.07 -2.64 -27.41
CA LYS A 249 -4.49 -2.26 -27.45
C LYS A 249 -4.92 -1.61 -26.14
N PRO A 250 -4.87 -0.27 -26.01
CA PRO A 250 -5.35 0.38 -24.79
C PRO A 250 -6.81 0.03 -24.49
N LEU A 251 -7.13 -0.17 -23.21
CA LEU A 251 -8.50 -0.42 -22.75
C LEU A 251 -9.36 0.84 -23.00
N LYS A 252 -10.38 0.71 -23.85
CA LYS A 252 -11.27 1.82 -24.19
C LYS A 252 -12.54 1.75 -23.35
N LEU A 253 -12.67 2.66 -22.39
CA LEU A 253 -13.84 2.85 -21.54
C LEU A 253 -14.44 4.24 -21.75
N SER A 254 -15.00 4.49 -22.93
CA SER A 254 -15.54 5.82 -23.32
C SER A 254 -16.63 6.36 -22.40
N THR A 255 -17.29 5.49 -21.64
CA THR A 255 -18.33 5.84 -20.66
C THR A 255 -17.74 6.29 -19.33
N LEU A 256 -16.58 5.75 -18.92
CA LEU A 256 -15.93 6.12 -17.67
C LEU A 256 -15.17 7.43 -17.87
N LYS A 257 -15.63 8.49 -17.21
CA LYS A 257 -14.96 9.79 -17.22
C LYS A 257 -14.09 9.92 -15.98
N ASN A 258 -12.77 9.78 -16.12
CA ASN A 258 -11.82 10.02 -15.03
C ASN A 258 -12.13 9.18 -13.78
N LYS A 259 -12.51 7.91 -13.95
CA LYS A 259 -12.79 6.98 -12.84
C LYS A 259 -11.96 5.69 -12.91
N LEU A 260 -11.13 5.53 -13.92
CA LEU A 260 -10.36 4.31 -14.16
C LEU A 260 -9.09 4.28 -13.31
N VAL A 261 -8.89 3.19 -12.59
CA VAL A 261 -7.65 2.85 -11.87
C VAL A 261 -7.26 1.42 -12.26
N TYR A 262 -5.98 1.15 -12.42
CA TYR A 262 -5.48 -0.22 -12.56
C TYR A 262 -4.92 -0.71 -11.23
N GLU A 263 -4.96 -2.02 -10.97
CA GLU A 263 -4.33 -2.60 -9.79
C GLU A 263 -3.30 -3.68 -10.10
N THR A 264 -2.29 -3.81 -9.25
CA THR A 264 -1.27 -4.86 -9.36
C THR A 264 -0.87 -5.42 -8.01
N HIS A 265 -0.55 -6.72 -7.97
CA HIS A 265 -0.09 -7.41 -6.77
C HIS A 265 1.40 -7.65 -6.81
N ARG A 266 2.08 -7.59 -5.66
CA ARG A 266 3.53 -7.89 -5.59
C ARG A 266 3.92 -8.55 -4.28
N TYR A 267 4.57 -9.71 -4.39
CA TYR A 267 5.16 -10.45 -3.29
C TYR A 267 6.55 -10.95 -3.68
N SER A 268 7.35 -11.37 -2.69
CA SER A 268 8.68 -11.95 -2.91
C SER A 268 8.65 -13.21 -3.80
N PHE A 269 7.53 -13.92 -3.81
CA PHE A 269 7.29 -15.16 -4.56
C PHE A 269 6.56 -14.95 -5.88
N SER A 270 6.14 -13.72 -6.22
CA SER A 270 5.49 -13.42 -7.50
C SER A 270 6.32 -13.95 -8.66
N ALA A 271 5.68 -14.59 -9.64
CA ALA A 271 6.35 -15.22 -10.79
C ALA A 271 7.51 -16.20 -10.42
N GLY A 272 7.47 -16.82 -9.22
CA GLY A 272 8.49 -17.77 -8.77
C GLY A 272 9.83 -17.14 -8.38
N GLN A 273 9.83 -15.85 -8.03
CA GLN A 273 11.06 -15.05 -7.84
C GLN A 273 11.77 -15.27 -6.50
N THR A 274 11.22 -16.06 -5.56
CA THR A 274 11.78 -16.27 -4.21
C THR A 274 13.27 -16.65 -4.23
N GLN A 275 13.66 -17.56 -5.14
CA GLN A 275 15.03 -18.06 -5.20
C GLN A 275 16.03 -17.00 -5.68
N LEU A 276 15.58 -16.00 -6.43
CA LEU A 276 16.44 -14.91 -6.90
C LEU A 276 16.98 -14.12 -5.72
N TRP A 277 16.11 -13.76 -4.77
CA TRP A 277 16.49 -13.05 -3.54
C TRP A 277 17.53 -13.79 -2.70
N LEU A 278 17.53 -15.12 -2.75
CA LEU A 278 18.43 -15.96 -1.94
C LEU A 278 19.76 -16.31 -2.62
N THR A 279 19.85 -16.17 -3.95
CA THR A 279 21.00 -16.71 -4.72
C THR A 279 21.72 -15.69 -5.59
N GLN A 280 21.08 -14.56 -5.89
CA GLN A 280 21.63 -13.52 -6.76
C GLN A 280 21.99 -12.27 -5.96
N PRO A 281 22.93 -11.43 -6.45
CA PRO A 281 23.27 -10.16 -5.80
C PRO A 281 22.05 -9.24 -5.63
N PHE A 282 21.86 -8.69 -4.43
CA PHE A 282 20.64 -7.96 -4.06
C PHE A 282 20.31 -6.77 -4.98
N ASN A 283 21.31 -5.95 -5.34
CA ASN A 283 21.15 -4.82 -6.27
C ASN A 283 20.59 -5.26 -7.63
N LYS A 284 21.05 -6.40 -8.15
CA LYS A 284 20.62 -6.96 -9.43
C LYS A 284 19.20 -7.52 -9.36
N VAL A 285 18.86 -8.20 -8.26
CA VAL A 285 17.49 -8.69 -8.06
C VAL A 285 16.54 -7.52 -7.98
N CYS A 286 16.86 -6.48 -7.21
CA CYS A 286 15.98 -5.32 -7.08
C CYS A 286 15.79 -4.56 -8.41
N GLU A 287 16.85 -4.36 -9.20
CA GLU A 287 16.73 -3.81 -10.56
C GLU A 287 15.82 -4.70 -11.43
N SER A 288 16.08 -6.01 -11.47
CA SER A 288 15.29 -6.94 -12.28
C SER A 288 13.82 -6.92 -11.92
N ILE A 289 13.50 -6.83 -10.63
CA ILE A 289 12.14 -6.85 -10.12
C ILE A 289 11.47 -5.53 -10.45
N THR A 290 12.04 -4.39 -10.07
CA THR A 290 11.47 -3.07 -10.37
C THR A 290 11.28 -2.83 -11.87
N GLN A 291 12.19 -3.33 -12.71
CA GLN A 291 12.05 -3.32 -14.16
C GLN A 291 10.92 -4.23 -14.66
N ASP A 292 10.70 -5.40 -14.06
CA ASP A 292 9.56 -6.27 -14.37
C ASP A 292 8.23 -5.57 -14.03
N ILE A 293 8.15 -4.93 -12.86
CA ILE A 293 6.98 -4.14 -12.45
C ILE A 293 6.71 -3.02 -13.46
N HIS A 294 7.73 -2.23 -13.81
CA HIS A 294 7.63 -1.15 -14.78
C HIS A 294 7.14 -1.66 -16.14
N THR A 295 7.77 -2.73 -16.63
CA THR A 295 7.47 -3.32 -17.94
C THR A 295 6.05 -3.84 -18.00
N LYS A 296 5.55 -4.46 -16.93
CA LYS A 296 4.24 -5.13 -16.92
C LYS A 296 3.07 -4.27 -16.49
N ALA A 297 3.29 -3.28 -15.62
CA ALA A 297 2.22 -2.46 -15.06
C ALA A 297 2.61 -0.98 -14.94
N GLY A 298 3.83 -0.66 -14.52
CA GLY A 298 4.25 0.71 -14.24
C GLY A 298 4.17 1.66 -15.44
N PHE A 299 4.28 1.15 -16.67
CA PHE A 299 4.08 1.93 -17.90
C PHE A 299 2.68 2.60 -17.99
N LEU A 300 1.69 2.11 -17.22
CA LEU A 300 0.36 2.75 -17.14
C LEU A 300 0.41 4.10 -16.43
N THR A 301 1.47 4.35 -15.66
CA THR A 301 1.71 5.61 -14.95
C THR A 301 2.68 6.54 -15.67
N GLU A 302 3.31 6.07 -16.75
CA GLU A 302 4.33 6.76 -17.54
C GLU A 302 4.10 6.53 -19.04
N GLY A 303 3.48 7.47 -19.75
CA GLY A 303 3.12 7.30 -21.16
C GLY A 303 1.99 8.23 -21.61
N GLU A 304 1.31 7.85 -22.71
CA GLU A 304 0.22 8.64 -23.29
C GLU A 304 -1.17 8.33 -22.70
N ASN A 305 -1.41 7.08 -22.30
CA ASN A 305 -2.70 6.61 -21.76
C ASN A 305 -2.62 6.41 -20.24
N LEU A 306 -2.35 7.51 -19.54
CA LEU A 306 -2.08 7.49 -18.11
C LEU A 306 -3.34 7.19 -17.29
N ALA A 307 -3.18 6.32 -16.30
CA ALA A 307 -4.14 6.08 -15.24
C ALA A 307 -3.41 5.77 -13.92
N PRO A 308 -4.05 5.96 -12.75
CA PRO A 308 -3.46 5.54 -11.48
C PRO A 308 -3.23 4.04 -11.43
N LEU A 309 -2.14 3.65 -10.78
CA LEU A 309 -1.79 2.26 -10.49
C LEU A 309 -1.81 2.05 -8.97
N PHE A 310 -2.75 1.25 -8.51
CA PHE A 310 -2.93 0.87 -7.12
C PHE A 310 -2.25 -0.47 -6.83
N VAL A 311 -1.29 -0.51 -5.91
CA VAL A 311 -0.72 -1.78 -5.44
C VAL A 311 -1.69 -2.38 -4.42
N SER A 312 -2.72 -3.08 -4.90
CA SER A 312 -3.83 -3.57 -4.07
C SER A 312 -3.45 -4.70 -3.11
N GLU A 313 -2.34 -5.40 -3.36
CA GLU A 313 -1.78 -6.38 -2.42
C GLU A 313 -0.25 -6.45 -2.48
N PHE A 314 0.36 -6.38 -1.29
CA PHE A 314 1.72 -6.80 -1.02
C PHE A 314 1.84 -7.13 0.47
N GLY A 315 2.85 -7.90 0.86
CA GLY A 315 3.07 -8.24 2.25
C GLY A 315 4.21 -9.21 2.45
N ILE A 316 4.50 -9.49 3.72
CA ILE A 316 5.46 -10.50 4.15
C ILE A 316 4.86 -11.29 5.32
N ASN A 317 5.41 -12.47 5.59
CA ASN A 317 5.18 -13.15 6.85
C ASN A 317 5.79 -12.31 7.98
N GLN A 318 4.93 -11.83 8.88
CA GLN A 318 5.29 -10.96 9.99
C GLN A 318 5.55 -11.76 11.29
N ALA A 319 5.20 -13.05 11.33
CA ALA A 319 5.46 -13.94 12.46
C ALA A 319 6.89 -14.54 12.42
N GLU A 320 7.39 -14.85 11.22
CA GLU A 320 8.75 -15.34 11.00
C GLU A 320 9.39 -14.57 9.84
N VAL A 321 10.50 -13.87 10.14
CA VAL A 321 11.21 -13.07 9.12
C VAL A 321 11.91 -14.01 8.13
N ASN A 322 11.29 -14.20 6.97
CA ASN A 322 11.89 -14.89 5.84
C ASN A 322 12.92 -13.97 5.15
N PRO A 323 14.19 -14.38 4.99
CA PRO A 323 15.21 -13.55 4.35
C PRO A 323 14.83 -13.04 2.95
N ALA A 324 14.18 -13.87 2.13
CA ALA A 324 13.76 -13.47 0.78
C ALA A 324 12.69 -12.36 0.83
N GLU A 325 11.76 -12.47 1.76
CA GLU A 325 10.69 -11.49 1.97
C GLU A 325 11.21 -10.18 2.55
N SER A 326 12.17 -10.24 3.48
CA SER A 326 12.83 -9.04 4.03
C SER A 326 13.59 -8.27 2.94
N LEU A 327 14.37 -8.97 2.12
CA LEU A 327 15.07 -8.36 0.97
C LEU A 327 14.08 -7.75 -0.04
N PHE A 328 13.04 -8.50 -0.39
CA PHE A 328 11.98 -8.02 -1.27
C PHE A 328 11.34 -6.74 -0.72
N LEU A 329 10.95 -6.73 0.55
CA LEU A 329 10.26 -5.61 1.17
C LEU A 329 11.10 -4.34 1.11
N ASP A 330 12.39 -4.41 1.41
CA ASP A 330 13.28 -3.25 1.38
C ASP A 330 13.40 -2.65 -0.02
N CYS A 331 13.53 -3.50 -1.04
CA CYS A 331 13.50 -3.06 -2.44
C CYS A 331 12.16 -2.45 -2.81
N PHE A 332 11.07 -3.13 -2.46
CA PHE A 332 9.72 -2.77 -2.86
C PHE A 332 9.24 -1.48 -2.20
N LEU A 333 9.54 -1.25 -0.93
CA LEU A 333 9.25 0.01 -0.24
C LEU A 333 10.03 1.19 -0.84
N GLY A 334 11.28 0.97 -1.24
CA GLY A 334 12.06 1.98 -1.97
C GLY A 334 11.41 2.36 -3.31
N TYR A 335 10.85 1.38 -4.02
CA TYR A 335 10.09 1.59 -5.26
C TYR A 335 8.75 2.31 -5.00
N LEU A 336 7.96 1.87 -4.02
CA LEU A 336 6.69 2.51 -3.66
C LEU A 336 6.87 3.98 -3.24
N ALA A 337 7.94 4.28 -2.49
CA ALA A 337 8.26 5.65 -2.09
C ALA A 337 8.66 6.52 -3.29
N GLU A 338 9.56 6.04 -4.15
CA GLU A 338 9.98 6.78 -5.36
C GLU A 338 8.82 7.08 -6.31
N MET A 339 8.00 6.06 -6.56
CA MET A 339 6.86 6.17 -7.46
C MET A 339 5.65 6.82 -6.80
N ASP A 340 5.68 7.02 -5.49
CA ASP A 340 4.59 7.53 -4.66
C ASP A 340 3.25 6.89 -5.04
N LEU A 341 3.18 5.56 -5.10
CA LEU A 341 1.98 4.83 -5.52
C LEU A 341 0.96 4.73 -4.38
N ASP A 342 -0.30 4.56 -4.76
CA ASP A 342 -1.37 4.10 -3.88
C ASP A 342 -1.15 2.62 -3.56
N TRP A 343 -1.46 2.18 -2.34
CA TRP A 343 -1.14 0.81 -1.91
C TRP A 343 -2.07 0.25 -0.83
N SER A 344 -2.15 -1.08 -0.75
CA SER A 344 -2.86 -1.81 0.29
C SER A 344 -2.06 -3.03 0.75
N VAL A 345 -1.79 -3.11 2.06
CA VAL A 345 -1.04 -4.23 2.62
C VAL A 345 -1.96 -5.43 2.83
N TRP A 346 -1.52 -6.62 2.43
CA TRP A 346 -2.15 -7.89 2.81
C TRP A 346 -1.47 -8.40 4.09
N ALA A 347 -2.15 -8.42 5.24
CA ALA A 347 -3.57 -8.05 5.47
C ALA A 347 -3.80 -7.45 6.86
N LEU A 348 -5.05 -7.12 7.21
CA LEU A 348 -5.43 -6.63 8.54
C LEU A 348 -5.52 -7.77 9.54
N GLN A 349 -6.29 -8.81 9.18
CA GLN A 349 -6.68 -9.86 10.10
C GLN A 349 -5.49 -10.61 10.66
N GLY A 350 -5.50 -10.88 11.97
CA GLY A 350 -4.51 -11.74 12.62
C GLY A 350 -4.92 -13.20 12.73
N SER A 351 -6.19 -13.51 12.50
CA SER A 351 -6.76 -14.86 12.54
C SER A 351 -8.03 -14.93 11.70
N TYR A 352 -8.43 -16.15 11.32
CA TYR A 352 -9.65 -16.43 10.57
C TYR A 352 -10.69 -17.15 11.43
N TYR A 353 -11.97 -16.97 11.15
CA TYR A 353 -13.01 -17.87 11.66
C TYR A 353 -12.80 -19.30 11.15
N LEU A 354 -12.63 -19.43 9.83
CA LEU A 354 -12.46 -20.69 9.12
C LEU A 354 -11.55 -20.48 7.91
N ARG A 355 -10.45 -21.24 7.82
CA ARG A 355 -9.59 -21.31 6.63
C ARG A 355 -9.09 -22.74 6.44
N ASP A 356 -9.21 -23.27 5.23
CA ASP A 356 -8.79 -24.64 4.88
C ASP A 356 -9.34 -25.72 5.83
N GLY A 357 -10.59 -25.54 6.31
CA GLY A 357 -11.24 -26.45 7.24
C GLY A 357 -10.76 -26.35 8.70
N LEU A 358 -9.83 -25.44 9.00
CA LEU A 358 -9.35 -25.17 10.36
C LEU A 358 -10.11 -23.99 10.96
N HIS A 359 -10.53 -24.13 12.21
CA HIS A 359 -11.16 -23.06 12.99
C HIS A 359 -10.10 -22.21 13.68
N GLY A 360 -10.20 -20.88 13.58
CA GLY A 360 -9.26 -19.98 14.27
C GLY A 360 -7.80 -19.99 13.79
N PRO A 361 -7.42 -20.41 12.55
CA PRO A 361 -6.00 -20.43 12.18
C PRO A 361 -5.45 -19.01 12.11
N GLU A 362 -4.19 -18.86 12.50
CA GLU A 362 -3.49 -17.59 12.49
C GLU A 362 -3.17 -17.10 11.07
N GLU A 363 -3.32 -15.79 10.85
CA GLU A 363 -2.83 -15.09 9.68
C GLU A 363 -1.49 -14.43 10.01
N THR A 364 -0.41 -15.02 9.51
CA THR A 364 0.95 -14.57 9.80
C THR A 364 1.36 -13.35 8.99
N TYR A 365 0.66 -13.03 7.89
CA TYR A 365 0.83 -11.80 7.11
C TYR A 365 0.02 -10.62 7.71
N GLY A 366 -0.79 -10.88 8.73
CA GLY A 366 -1.68 -9.89 9.35
C GLY A 366 -0.94 -8.78 10.09
N MET A 367 -1.40 -7.53 9.93
CA MET A 367 -0.96 -6.38 10.73
C MET A 367 -1.29 -6.56 12.21
N LEU A 368 -2.38 -7.26 12.52
CA LEU A 368 -2.78 -7.59 13.89
C LEU A 368 -2.28 -8.98 14.31
N ASP A 369 -2.04 -9.14 15.60
CA ASP A 369 -1.80 -10.46 16.20
C ASP A 369 -3.06 -11.34 16.17
N SER A 370 -2.91 -12.64 16.42
CA SER A 370 -4.03 -13.59 16.37
C SER A 370 -5.20 -13.28 17.31
N ASN A 371 -4.94 -12.49 18.37
CA ASN A 371 -5.93 -12.04 19.34
C ASN A 371 -6.52 -10.65 19.03
N TRP A 372 -6.14 -10.04 17.90
CA TRP A 372 -6.59 -8.70 17.48
C TRP A 372 -6.33 -7.60 18.51
N SER A 373 -5.32 -7.77 19.36
CA SER A 373 -5.06 -6.93 20.52
C SER A 373 -3.91 -5.95 20.32
N SER A 374 -2.98 -6.26 19.41
CA SER A 374 -1.85 -5.39 19.10
C SER A 374 -1.36 -5.57 17.67
N ILE A 375 -0.59 -4.59 17.19
CA ILE A 375 0.20 -4.72 15.97
C ILE A 375 1.15 -5.91 16.12
N ARG A 376 1.12 -6.85 15.18
CA ARG A 376 1.94 -8.07 15.18
C ARG A 376 3.42 -7.76 15.11
N ASN A 377 3.81 -6.89 14.17
CA ASN A 377 5.19 -6.53 13.94
C ASN A 377 5.34 -5.01 13.82
N ILE A 378 5.83 -4.40 14.91
CA ILE A 378 6.01 -2.95 15.02
C ILE A 378 7.10 -2.47 14.04
N GLU A 379 8.14 -3.27 13.78
CA GLU A 379 9.20 -2.91 12.84
C GLU A 379 8.67 -2.85 11.40
N PHE A 380 7.81 -3.80 11.01
CA PHE A 380 7.13 -3.78 9.72
C PHE A 380 6.22 -2.55 9.59
N HIS A 381 5.40 -2.26 10.61
CA HIS A 381 4.57 -1.04 10.63
C HIS A 381 5.41 0.25 10.51
N GLN A 382 6.53 0.34 11.23
CA GLN A 382 7.47 1.47 11.12
C GLN A 382 8.06 1.60 9.71
N LYS A 383 8.27 0.51 8.99
CA LYS A 383 8.74 0.55 7.59
C LYS A 383 7.73 1.19 6.63
N LEU A 384 6.43 1.19 6.97
CA LEU A 384 5.39 1.81 6.15
C LEU A 384 5.29 3.33 6.38
N GLN A 385 5.94 3.87 7.42
CA GLN A 385 5.75 5.24 7.90
C GLN A 385 5.95 6.30 6.81
N LEU A 386 7.02 6.24 6.01
CA LEU A 386 7.22 7.21 4.93
C LEU A 386 6.11 7.12 3.87
N ILE A 387 5.75 5.90 3.45
CA ILE A 387 4.79 5.71 2.35
C ILE A 387 3.33 5.93 2.77
N HIS A 388 3.04 6.11 4.06
CA HIS A 388 1.76 6.65 4.53
C HIS A 388 1.56 8.12 4.12
N HIS A 389 2.65 8.88 3.94
CA HIS A 389 2.55 10.26 3.52
C HIS A 389 2.27 10.37 2.01
N GLN A 390 1.49 11.38 1.62
CA GLN A 390 1.43 11.84 0.25
C GLN A 390 2.66 12.72 -0.01
N MET A 391 3.57 12.27 -0.87
CA MET A 391 4.81 13.00 -1.14
C MET A 391 4.63 14.00 -2.29
N GLN A 392 3.82 13.66 -3.29
CA GLN A 392 3.61 14.47 -4.48
C GLN A 392 2.15 14.89 -4.63
N ASP A 393 1.87 16.13 -5.02
CA ASP A 393 0.57 16.58 -5.50
C ASP A 393 0.78 17.33 -6.83
N PRO A 394 0.12 16.91 -7.93
CA PRO A 394 0.26 17.55 -9.24
C PRO A 394 -0.19 19.01 -9.27
N ASN A 395 -1.01 19.43 -8.31
CA ASN A 395 -1.54 20.79 -8.19
C ASN A 395 -0.85 21.62 -7.09
N SER A 396 0.18 21.07 -6.43
CA SER A 396 0.95 21.82 -5.45
C SER A 396 1.75 22.96 -6.11
N ASN A 397 1.71 24.13 -5.49
CA ASN A 397 2.57 25.27 -5.81
C ASN A 397 3.89 25.26 -5.01
N GLY A 398 4.10 24.24 -4.17
CA GLY A 398 5.30 24.05 -3.39
C GLY A 398 6.52 23.81 -4.27
N SER A 399 7.68 24.30 -3.84
CA SER A 399 8.94 23.92 -4.49
C SER A 399 9.23 22.45 -4.22
N SER A 400 9.57 21.69 -5.26
CA SER A 400 9.98 20.31 -5.09
C SER A 400 11.25 20.19 -4.26
N TYR A 401 11.32 19.14 -3.47
CA TYR A 401 12.46 18.75 -2.67
C TYR A 401 12.56 17.23 -2.62
N TYR A 402 13.68 16.74 -2.10
CA TYR A 402 13.91 15.32 -1.88
C TYR A 402 13.90 15.01 -0.39
N ILE A 403 13.34 13.85 -0.06
CA ILE A 403 13.48 13.18 1.23
C ILE A 403 14.52 12.09 1.04
N LEU A 404 15.51 12.04 1.93
CA LEU A 404 16.52 11.00 1.90
C LEU A 404 16.04 9.84 2.78
N TYR A 405 15.71 8.72 2.15
CA TYR A 405 15.02 7.58 2.75
C TYR A 405 15.92 6.35 2.82
N HIS A 406 15.89 5.60 3.93
CA HIS A 406 16.64 4.36 4.13
C HIS A 406 15.66 3.16 4.19
N PRO A 407 15.39 2.47 3.06
CA PRO A 407 14.28 1.52 2.94
C PRO A 407 14.35 0.34 3.91
N SER A 408 15.55 -0.15 4.21
CA SER A 408 15.73 -1.32 5.09
C SER A 408 15.31 -1.10 6.53
N SER A 409 15.11 0.15 6.91
CA SER A 409 14.74 0.57 8.27
C SER A 409 13.43 1.35 8.36
N GLY A 410 12.90 1.83 7.24
CA GLY A 410 11.78 2.77 7.23
C GLY A 410 12.11 4.20 7.66
N ARG A 411 13.39 4.57 7.80
CA ARG A 411 13.81 5.85 8.40
C ARG A 411 14.20 6.90 7.37
N CYS A 412 14.11 8.16 7.78
CA CYS A 412 14.46 9.32 6.95
C CYS A 412 15.65 10.06 7.55
N VAL A 413 16.45 10.69 6.70
CA VAL A 413 17.60 11.46 7.15
C VAL A 413 17.18 12.86 7.57
N ASN A 414 17.66 13.26 8.74
CA ASN A 414 17.48 14.58 9.31
C ASN A 414 18.82 15.20 9.71
N VAL A 415 18.85 16.53 9.72
CA VAL A 415 19.95 17.36 10.22
C VAL A 415 19.48 18.05 11.49
N GLU A 416 20.16 17.77 12.60
CA GLU A 416 19.95 18.47 13.86
C GLU A 416 21.31 18.74 14.50
N ASN A 417 21.51 19.94 15.05
CA ASN A 417 22.79 20.33 15.67
C ASN A 417 24.04 20.12 14.77
N SER A 418 23.88 20.29 13.46
CA SER A 418 24.90 20.03 12.43
C SER A 418 25.30 18.55 12.26
N GLU A 419 24.55 17.62 12.84
CA GLU A 419 24.75 16.18 12.69
C GLU A 419 23.68 15.57 11.77
N VAL A 420 24.13 14.69 10.87
CA VAL A 420 23.27 13.96 9.93
C VAL A 420 22.93 12.60 10.53
N HIS A 421 21.65 12.37 10.82
CA HIS A 421 21.18 11.17 11.52
C HIS A 421 19.87 10.65 10.93
N ALA A 422 19.53 9.40 11.22
CA ALA A 422 18.26 8.80 10.82
C ALA A 422 17.16 9.02 11.87
N THR A 423 15.92 9.20 11.40
CA THR A 423 14.72 9.54 12.19
C THR A 423 13.51 8.74 11.71
N ASP A 424 12.42 8.76 12.48
CA ASP A 424 11.15 8.09 12.18
C ASP A 424 10.32 8.68 11.04
N CYS A 425 10.88 9.55 10.20
CA CYS A 425 10.17 10.22 9.09
C CYS A 425 9.01 11.15 9.50
N TRP A 426 8.69 11.31 10.79
CA TRP A 426 7.79 12.39 11.24
C TRP A 426 8.46 13.76 11.14
N SER A 427 9.79 13.76 11.24
CA SER A 427 10.65 14.89 10.91
C SER A 427 11.72 14.41 9.94
N PHE A 428 12.00 15.19 8.90
CA PHE A 428 13.08 14.93 7.97
C PHE A 428 13.61 16.23 7.42
N SER A 429 14.86 16.21 6.98
CA SER A 429 15.44 17.33 6.25
C SER A 429 15.01 17.30 4.79
N ARG A 430 14.72 18.48 4.24
CA ARG A 430 14.39 18.64 2.82
C ARG A 430 15.68 18.89 2.04
N TRP A 431 15.87 18.18 0.94
CA TRP A 431 17.09 18.25 0.15
C TRP A 431 16.81 18.77 -1.26
N LYS A 432 17.78 19.44 -1.87
CA LYS A 432 17.82 19.73 -3.31
C LYS A 432 18.90 18.90 -3.95
N HIS A 433 18.58 18.24 -5.06
CA HIS A 433 19.53 17.47 -5.84
C HIS A 433 19.17 17.63 -7.32
N GLU A 434 20.19 17.77 -8.17
CA GLU A 434 20.01 17.85 -9.62
C GLU A 434 20.19 16.46 -10.22
N ALA A 435 19.30 16.09 -11.14
CA ALA A 435 19.42 14.83 -11.86
C ALA A 435 20.74 14.78 -12.66
N GLY A 436 21.38 13.61 -12.66
CA GLY A 436 22.67 13.40 -13.30
C GLY A 436 23.67 12.78 -12.34
N ASN A 437 24.93 12.73 -12.76
CA ASN A 437 26.01 12.16 -11.96
C ASN A 437 26.83 13.28 -11.35
N ARG A 438 27.29 13.07 -10.11
CA ARG A 438 28.22 13.95 -9.39
C ARG A 438 27.65 15.34 -9.18
N ASN A 439 26.45 15.38 -8.60
CA ASN A 439 25.81 16.61 -8.16
C ASN A 439 25.70 16.64 -6.62
N PRO A 440 25.73 17.81 -5.99
CA PRO A 440 25.58 17.91 -4.55
C PRO A 440 24.16 17.59 -4.08
N ILE A 441 24.05 17.06 -2.86
CA ILE A 441 22.78 16.91 -2.13
C ILE A 441 22.74 18.06 -1.11
N ARG A 442 22.03 19.12 -1.45
CA ARG A 442 22.00 20.40 -0.70
C ARG A 442 20.86 20.41 0.29
N LEU A 443 21.09 20.86 1.51
CA LEU A 443 20.04 21.08 2.49
C LEU A 443 19.22 22.30 2.07
N MET A 444 17.93 22.10 1.85
CA MET A 444 17.00 23.13 1.40
C MET A 444 16.99 24.32 2.37
N ASP A 445 16.87 25.53 1.83
CA ASP A 445 16.87 26.79 2.58
C ASP A 445 18.16 27.07 3.36
N SER A 446 19.28 26.46 2.96
CA SER A 446 20.61 26.69 3.52
C SER A 446 21.72 26.65 2.45
N GLU A 447 22.92 27.10 2.80
CA GLU A 447 24.14 26.96 1.99
C GLU A 447 24.84 25.60 2.20
N LEU A 448 24.27 24.71 3.02
CA LEU A 448 24.90 23.45 3.40
C LEU A 448 24.58 22.34 2.40
N CYS A 449 25.50 21.40 2.25
CA CYS A 449 25.31 20.15 1.53
C CYS A 449 26.05 18.99 2.21
N LEU A 450 25.62 17.77 1.89
CA LEU A 450 26.29 16.57 2.36
C LEU A 450 27.72 16.51 1.82
N SER A 451 28.66 16.18 2.71
CA SER A 451 30.06 15.95 2.39
C SER A 451 30.50 14.62 2.99
N ALA A 452 31.14 13.79 2.17
CA ALA A 452 31.74 12.55 2.62
C ALA A 452 32.89 12.85 3.60
N GLY A 453 32.93 12.10 4.71
CA GLY A 453 34.02 12.19 5.69
C GLY A 453 35.18 11.24 5.41
N GLY A 454 34.94 10.19 4.60
CA GLY A 454 35.85 9.07 4.38
C GLY A 454 35.37 7.78 5.08
N ASP A 455 36.08 6.67 4.86
CA ASP A 455 35.69 5.34 5.35
C ASP A 455 35.56 5.29 6.89
N GLY A 456 34.42 4.82 7.40
CA GLY A 456 34.14 4.71 8.84
C GLY A 456 33.85 6.02 9.55
N THR A 457 33.61 7.11 8.83
CA THR A 457 33.43 8.45 9.42
C THR A 457 32.02 9.00 9.22
N PRO A 458 31.50 9.83 10.15
CA PRO A 458 30.22 10.50 9.97
C PRO A 458 30.16 11.35 8.70
N VAL A 459 29.00 11.36 8.04
CA VAL A 459 28.70 12.32 6.97
C VAL A 459 28.69 13.72 7.58
N ALA A 460 29.39 14.64 6.94
CA ALA A 460 29.49 16.03 7.38
C ALA A 460 28.61 16.96 6.53
N LEU A 461 28.42 18.18 7.02
CA LEU A 461 27.84 19.28 6.25
C LEU A 461 28.94 20.26 5.84
N SER A 462 28.92 20.67 4.57
CA SER A 462 29.88 21.63 4.00
C SER A 462 29.12 22.84 3.44
N THR A 463 29.68 24.03 3.58
CA THR A 463 29.22 25.23 2.86
C THR A 463 29.80 25.33 1.44
N ASP A 464 30.80 24.51 1.11
CA ASP A 464 31.40 24.44 -0.23
C ASP A 464 30.94 23.16 -0.92
N CYS A 465 29.87 23.28 -1.70
CA CYS A 465 29.24 22.19 -2.42
C CYS A 465 29.86 21.92 -3.79
N THR A 466 30.98 22.57 -4.11
CA THR A 466 31.72 22.34 -5.36
C THR A 466 32.87 21.36 -5.19
N LYS A 467 33.24 21.07 -3.93
CA LYS A 467 34.30 20.11 -3.62
C LYS A 467 33.92 18.70 -4.01
N GLU A 468 34.96 17.90 -4.24
CA GLU A 468 34.81 16.50 -4.61
C GLU A 468 34.09 15.68 -3.55
N GLN A 469 34.37 15.94 -2.27
CA GLN A 469 33.69 15.28 -1.15
C GLN A 469 32.18 15.57 -1.09
N SER A 470 31.71 16.62 -1.76
CA SER A 470 30.29 17.01 -1.80
C SER A 470 29.58 16.61 -3.09
N GLN A 471 30.25 15.90 -4.01
CA GLN A 471 29.62 15.37 -5.22
C GLN A 471 29.09 13.97 -4.97
N TRP A 472 27.81 13.74 -5.23
CA TRP A 472 27.16 12.46 -5.02
C TRP A 472 26.56 11.93 -6.33
N GLU A 473 26.52 10.61 -6.46
CA GLU A 473 25.83 9.92 -7.55
C GLU A 473 25.15 8.65 -7.03
N SER A 474 24.01 8.30 -7.63
CA SER A 474 23.34 7.02 -7.37
C SER A 474 24.02 5.91 -8.15
N LEU A 475 24.62 4.97 -7.44
CA LEU A 475 25.30 3.79 -7.99
C LEU A 475 24.49 2.51 -7.80
N SER A 476 25.05 1.45 -8.39
CA SER A 476 24.51 0.10 -8.55
C SER A 476 23.31 0.03 -9.49
N ASN A 477 23.00 -1.19 -9.91
CA ASN A 477 21.85 -1.51 -10.73
C ASN A 477 20.52 -1.03 -10.11
N SER A 478 20.38 -1.08 -8.78
CA SER A 478 19.17 -0.61 -8.09
C SER A 478 19.10 0.92 -7.96
N LYS A 479 20.22 1.62 -8.11
CA LYS A 479 20.37 3.07 -7.86
C LYS A 479 20.15 3.48 -6.40
N PHE A 480 20.18 2.53 -5.45
CA PHE A 480 19.95 2.82 -4.03
C PHE A 480 21.24 3.12 -3.28
N GLN A 481 22.41 3.10 -3.91
CA GLN A 481 23.67 3.41 -3.22
C GLN A 481 24.13 4.82 -3.58
N LEU A 482 23.86 5.78 -2.68
CA LEU A 482 24.34 7.15 -2.84
C LEU A 482 25.81 7.23 -2.46
N ALA A 483 26.65 7.48 -3.46
CA ALA A 483 28.08 7.37 -3.32
C ALA A 483 28.80 8.68 -3.65
N ASN A 484 29.87 8.92 -2.91
CA ASN A 484 30.90 9.90 -3.21
C ASN A 484 32.14 9.19 -3.79
N LYS A 485 32.84 9.84 -4.72
CA LYS A 485 34.06 9.32 -5.33
C LYS A 485 35.25 10.15 -4.90
N ASP A 486 36.27 9.50 -4.33
CA ASP A 486 37.51 10.18 -3.95
C ASP A 486 38.43 10.43 -5.17
N GLU A 487 39.52 11.16 -4.93
CA GLU A 487 40.53 11.49 -5.96
C GLU A 487 41.21 10.25 -6.57
N ASN A 488 41.23 9.12 -5.84
CA ASN A 488 41.78 7.85 -6.30
C ASN A 488 40.75 7.02 -7.09
N GLY A 489 39.52 7.52 -7.24
CA GLY A 489 38.42 6.85 -7.90
C GLY A 489 37.72 5.78 -7.07
N THR A 490 37.97 5.73 -5.76
CA THR A 490 37.30 4.81 -4.83
C THR A 490 35.97 5.39 -4.38
N TYR A 491 34.93 4.55 -4.38
CA TYR A 491 33.59 4.96 -3.94
C TYR A 491 33.36 4.70 -2.46
N SER A 492 32.84 5.72 -1.78
CA SER A 492 32.30 5.65 -0.42
C SER A 492 30.80 5.93 -0.45
N CYS A 493 29.99 5.03 0.06
CA CYS A 493 28.54 5.10 0.09
C CYS A 493 28.08 5.65 1.44
N LEU A 494 26.92 6.31 1.44
CA LEU A 494 26.15 6.50 2.67
C LEU A 494 25.89 5.12 3.28
N GLU A 495 26.07 5.01 4.59
CA GLU A 495 25.80 3.79 5.35
C GLU A 495 25.17 4.14 6.69
N TRP A 496 24.15 3.38 7.06
CA TRP A 496 23.55 3.45 8.37
C TRP A 496 23.03 2.08 8.83
N ASP A 497 23.31 1.76 10.09
CA ASP A 497 22.79 0.57 10.75
C ASP A 497 22.15 0.98 12.09
N PRO A 498 20.83 0.79 12.25
CA PRO A 498 20.10 1.18 13.46
C PRO A 498 20.61 0.50 14.73
N ASN A 499 21.33 -0.63 14.63
CA ASN A 499 21.82 -1.36 15.79
C ASN A 499 23.03 -0.71 16.46
N TYR A 500 23.74 0.20 15.77
CA TYR A 500 25.02 0.74 16.26
C TYR A 500 24.97 2.23 16.57
N SER A 501 24.26 3.03 15.79
CA SER A 501 24.23 4.49 15.94
C SER A 501 23.01 5.07 15.24
N SER A 502 22.56 6.28 15.60
CA SER A 502 21.64 7.07 14.78
C SER A 502 22.37 7.88 13.69
N ILE A 503 23.69 8.07 13.83
CA ILE A 503 24.51 8.90 12.94
C ILE A 503 24.79 8.17 11.64
N ILE A 504 24.60 8.87 10.52
CA ILE A 504 24.88 8.34 9.17
C ILE A 504 26.37 8.52 8.85
N GLN A 505 26.97 7.49 8.31
CA GLN A 505 28.40 7.44 8.00
C GLN A 505 28.65 7.34 6.50
N THR A 506 29.88 7.60 6.09
CA THR A 506 30.41 7.15 4.80
C THR A 506 31.31 5.94 5.00
N ASN A 507 31.09 4.91 4.21
CA ASN A 507 31.89 3.68 4.22
C ASN A 507 32.15 3.23 2.79
N LYS A 508 33.19 2.43 2.57
CA LYS A 508 33.48 1.87 1.26
C LYS A 508 32.24 1.15 0.70
N CYS A 509 31.85 1.50 -0.52
CA CYS A 509 30.68 0.91 -1.14
C CYS A 509 30.80 -0.62 -1.27
N MET A 510 29.75 -1.32 -0.88
CA MET A 510 29.62 -2.76 -0.99
C MET A 510 28.88 -3.11 -2.27
N CYS A 511 29.33 -4.15 -2.97
CA CYS A 511 28.52 -4.82 -4.00
C CYS A 511 28.00 -3.94 -5.14
N LEU A 512 28.85 -3.01 -5.59
CA LEU A 512 28.62 -2.23 -6.80
C LEU A 512 28.70 -3.05 -8.09
N GLU A 513 29.45 -4.17 -8.09
CA GLU A 513 29.66 -5.05 -9.25
C GLU A 513 29.16 -6.47 -8.98
N ASP A 514 28.81 -7.18 -10.07
CA ASP A 514 28.36 -8.57 -10.12
C ASP A 514 29.50 -9.56 -9.74
N SER A 515 29.87 -9.59 -8.45
CA SER A 515 30.88 -10.52 -7.92
C SER A 515 30.25 -11.60 -7.04
N VAL A 516 30.86 -12.79 -7.01
CA VAL A 516 30.43 -13.93 -6.18
C VAL A 516 30.41 -13.59 -4.69
N ASN A 517 31.27 -12.66 -4.22
CA ASN A 517 31.27 -12.22 -2.82
C ASN A 517 30.02 -11.43 -2.43
N CYS A 518 29.26 -10.94 -3.42
CA CYS A 518 28.08 -10.11 -3.21
C CYS A 518 26.77 -10.87 -3.13
N THR A 519 26.82 -12.20 -3.22
CA THR A 519 25.74 -13.06 -2.75
C THR A 519 25.83 -13.29 -1.24
N GLN A 520 26.98 -12.99 -0.61
CA GLN A 520 27.23 -13.20 0.82
C GLN A 520 27.30 -11.90 1.64
N ARG A 521 27.55 -10.75 1.01
CA ARG A 521 27.47 -9.41 1.64
C ARG A 521 26.23 -8.66 1.15
N ASN A 522 25.47 -8.12 2.08
CA ASN A 522 24.21 -7.44 1.80
C ASN A 522 24.35 -5.91 1.92
N PRO A 523 24.10 -5.14 0.86
CA PRO A 523 24.21 -3.68 0.89
C PRO A 523 23.02 -2.95 1.52
N GLN A 524 22.09 -3.63 2.20
CA GLN A 524 20.90 -3.03 2.85
C GLN A 524 21.18 -1.81 3.73
N THR A 525 22.31 -1.78 4.45
CA THR A 525 22.72 -0.64 5.29
C THR A 525 23.21 0.56 4.47
N GLN A 526 23.57 0.33 3.21
CA GLN A 526 24.01 1.38 2.28
C GLN A 526 22.91 1.82 1.31
N TRP A 527 21.69 1.34 1.49
CA TRP A 527 20.56 1.65 0.62
C TRP A 527 19.86 2.94 1.06
N PHE A 528 20.09 4.01 0.32
CA PHE A 528 19.43 5.29 0.45
C PHE A 528 18.77 5.70 -0.87
N LYS A 529 17.55 6.23 -0.77
CA LYS A 529 16.76 6.71 -1.90
C LYS A 529 16.49 8.20 -1.73
N LEU A 530 16.69 8.97 -2.79
CA LEU A 530 16.17 10.33 -2.87
C LEU A 530 14.72 10.26 -3.39
N VAL A 531 13.77 10.50 -2.51
CA VAL A 531 12.32 10.44 -2.80
C VAL A 531 11.82 11.86 -3.09
N LEU A 532 11.29 12.08 -4.29
CA LEU A 532 10.79 13.39 -4.70
C LEU A 532 9.47 13.72 -4.01
N ALA A 533 9.37 14.93 -3.46
CA ALA A 533 8.17 15.45 -2.82
C ALA A 533 7.95 16.94 -3.17
N ASN A 534 6.70 17.40 -3.07
CA ASN A 534 6.33 18.80 -3.27
C ASN A 534 5.12 19.26 -2.42
N VAL A 535 4.73 18.48 -1.41
CA VAL A 535 3.58 18.75 -0.52
C VAL A 535 4.02 19.31 0.82
#